data_AF-A0A562IIQ6-F1
#
_entry.id   AF-A0A562IIQ6-F1
#
_cell.length_a   1.000
_cell.length_b   1.000
_cell.length_c   1.000
_cell.angle_alpha   90.00
_cell.angle_beta   90.00
_cell.angle_gamma   90.00
#
_symmetry.space_group_name_H-M   'P 1'
#
loop_
_entity.id
_entity.type
_entity.pdbx_description
1 polymer ?
#
loop_
_entity_poly.entity_id
_entity_poly.type
_entity_poly.pdbx_seq_one_letter_code
_entity_poly.pdbx_strand_id
1 'polypeptide(L)'
;MARLSRTAGLLGLRYPGGPELNEERHATWLELFFDLVFVLALLGVTARLDIRASPSVQELAVAIVLYVLIQWSWIGQSFYDTRYDPDDTLHQLLVLAATVGAGAITLGVQQAPSGLLLPVGYLIVRGCLLLMYLRVLAADRSAWDLVAVYLTGFGTDAARVLLRWAFDTLDLSRVQAETDTRNVASARVLEKLGFVREGKLREDCAELRAFWLLWRLPGPR
;
A
#
# COMPACT_ATOMS: atom_id res chain seq x y z
N MET A 1 -13.69 -6.87 27.18
CA MET A 1 -12.78 -7.92 26.67
C MET A 1 -13.52 -9.05 25.95
N ALA A 2 -14.56 -9.68 26.51
CA ALA A 2 -15.23 -10.86 25.91
C ALA A 2 -15.94 -10.65 24.54
N ARG A 3 -16.29 -9.41 24.16
CA ARG A 3 -16.92 -9.11 22.86
C ARG A 3 -15.90 -8.91 21.73
N LEU A 4 -14.70 -8.43 22.07
CA LEU A 4 -13.59 -8.18 21.14
C LEU A 4 -12.93 -9.49 20.70
N SER A 5 -12.84 -10.48 21.60
CA SER A 5 -12.31 -11.81 21.26
C SER A 5 -13.19 -12.58 20.29
N ARG A 6 -14.52 -12.40 20.33
CA ARG A 6 -15.45 -13.06 19.37
C ARG A 6 -15.36 -12.50 17.96
N THR A 7 -15.27 -11.19 17.78
CA THR A 7 -15.20 -10.57 16.45
C THR A 7 -13.84 -10.75 15.80
N ALA A 8 -12.75 -10.71 16.59
CA ALA A 8 -11.42 -11.06 16.12
C ALA A 8 -11.35 -12.54 15.68
N GLY A 9 -11.93 -13.45 16.45
CA GLY A 9 -12.01 -14.88 16.10
C GLY A 9 -12.83 -15.15 14.83
N LEU A 10 -13.94 -14.42 14.61
CA LEU A 10 -14.73 -14.52 13.38
C LEU A 10 -13.99 -14.04 12.12
N LEU A 11 -13.02 -13.14 12.28
CA LEU A 11 -12.18 -12.62 11.20
C LEU A 11 -10.81 -13.32 11.13
N GLY A 12 -10.59 -14.35 11.95
CA GLY A 12 -9.36 -15.16 11.99
C GLY A 12 -8.11 -14.43 12.48
N LEU A 13 -8.24 -13.30 13.18
CA LEU A 13 -7.12 -12.48 13.62
C LEU A 13 -6.59 -12.94 14.99
N ARG A 14 -5.28 -13.23 15.08
CA ARG A 14 -4.58 -13.57 16.32
C ARG A 14 -3.84 -12.33 16.86
N TYR A 15 -4.16 -11.92 18.08
CA TYR A 15 -3.64 -10.66 18.65
C TYR A 15 -2.31 -10.83 19.41
N PRO A 16 -1.43 -9.81 19.39
CA PRO A 16 -0.29 -9.76 20.31
C PRO A 16 -0.77 -9.68 21.76
N GLY A 17 -0.43 -10.69 22.57
CA GLY A 17 -0.70 -10.75 24.02
C GLY A 17 -1.74 -11.81 24.44
N GLY A 18 -2.23 -12.64 23.51
CA GLY A 18 -3.09 -13.78 23.83
C GLY A 18 -2.34 -14.96 24.46
N PRO A 19 -3.01 -15.87 25.20
CA PRO A 19 -2.38 -17.04 25.81
C PRO A 19 -1.75 -18.03 24.80
N GLU A 20 -2.06 -17.88 23.50
CA GLU A 20 -1.56 -18.70 22.40
C GLU A 20 -0.18 -18.26 21.85
N LEU A 21 0.43 -17.18 22.37
CA LEU A 21 1.75 -16.71 21.94
C LEU A 21 2.93 -17.69 22.23
N ASN A 22 2.67 -18.81 22.91
CA ASN A 22 3.67 -19.84 23.20
C ASN A 22 3.73 -20.96 22.15
N GLU A 23 2.87 -20.96 21.13
CA GLU A 23 3.02 -21.88 20.00
C GLU A 23 4.01 -21.30 18.98
N GLU A 24 5.03 -22.09 18.60
CA GLU A 24 5.96 -21.72 17.53
C GLU A 24 5.20 -21.62 16.20
N ARG A 25 4.99 -20.40 15.73
CA ARG A 25 4.38 -20.14 14.41
C ARG A 25 5.32 -20.63 13.31
N HIS A 26 4.82 -21.52 12.45
CA HIS A 26 5.52 -21.94 11.24
C HIS A 26 5.03 -21.13 10.03
N ALA A 27 5.97 -20.65 9.23
CA ALA A 27 5.64 -19.95 7.99
C ALA A 27 4.84 -20.87 7.05
N THR A 28 3.77 -20.35 6.47
CA THR A 28 2.96 -21.12 5.53
C THR A 28 3.68 -21.25 4.18
N TRP A 29 3.30 -22.26 3.39
CA TRP A 29 3.81 -22.40 2.02
C TRP A 29 3.56 -21.14 1.18
N LEU A 30 2.41 -20.49 1.37
CA LEU A 30 2.02 -19.29 0.64
C LEU A 30 2.89 -18.09 1.01
N GLU A 31 3.22 -17.92 2.30
CA GLU A 31 4.14 -16.88 2.77
C GLU A 31 5.53 -17.06 2.17
N LEU A 32 6.07 -18.28 2.20
CA LEU A 32 7.37 -18.57 1.59
C LEU A 32 7.37 -18.34 0.08
N PHE A 33 6.28 -18.70 -0.60
CA PHE A 33 6.12 -18.43 -2.03
C PHE A 33 6.07 -16.93 -2.32
N PHE A 34 5.31 -16.17 -1.54
CA PHE A 34 5.25 -14.71 -1.63
C PHE A 34 6.63 -14.07 -1.42
N ASP A 35 7.37 -14.48 -0.40
CA ASP A 35 8.72 -14.01 -0.11
C ASP A 35 9.68 -14.29 -1.29
N LEU A 36 9.58 -15.47 -1.90
CA LEU A 36 10.39 -15.84 -3.06
C LEU A 36 10.15 -14.92 -4.26
N VAL A 37 8.93 -14.42 -4.47
CA VAL A 37 8.64 -13.47 -5.55
C VAL A 37 9.37 -12.14 -5.34
N PHE A 38 9.50 -11.67 -4.09
CA PHE A 38 10.29 -10.48 -3.77
C PHE A 38 11.79 -10.70 -3.95
N VAL A 39 12.29 -11.89 -3.60
CA VAL A 39 13.68 -12.27 -3.91
C VAL A 39 13.91 -12.24 -5.43
N LEU A 40 12.97 -12.75 -6.22
CA LEU A 40 13.06 -12.69 -7.68
C LEU A 40 13.01 -11.25 -8.22
N ALA A 41 12.20 -10.37 -7.61
CA ALA A 41 12.18 -8.94 -7.94
C ALA A 41 13.55 -8.30 -7.72
N LEU A 42 14.20 -8.62 -6.59
CA LEU A 42 15.54 -8.15 -6.27
C LEU A 42 16.59 -8.67 -7.26
N LEU A 43 16.49 -9.94 -7.67
CA LEU A 43 17.33 -10.50 -8.74
C LEU A 43 17.14 -9.72 -10.05
N GLY A 44 15.91 -9.33 -10.37
CA GLY A 44 15.63 -8.45 -11.51
C GLY A 44 16.37 -7.11 -11.42
N VAL A 45 16.42 -6.49 -10.23
CA VAL A 45 17.15 -5.22 -10.04
C VAL A 45 18.64 -5.43 -10.25
N THR A 46 19.21 -6.51 -9.72
CA THR A 46 20.63 -6.81 -9.92
C THR A 46 20.95 -7.15 -11.38
N ALA A 47 20.07 -7.87 -12.08
CA ALA A 47 20.27 -8.24 -13.47
C ALA A 47 20.22 -7.03 -14.41
N ARG A 48 19.56 -5.94 -13.99
CA ARG A 48 19.55 -4.66 -14.71
C ARG A 48 20.91 -3.96 -14.67
N LEU A 49 21.67 -4.17 -13.60
CA LEU A 49 23.01 -3.61 -13.44
C LEU A 49 23.99 -4.59 -14.10
N ASP A 50 24.44 -4.29 -15.31
CA ASP A 50 25.44 -5.13 -15.99
C ASP A 50 26.72 -5.19 -15.15
N ILE A 51 27.01 -6.36 -14.57
CA ILE A 51 28.15 -6.61 -13.68
C ILE A 51 29.48 -6.38 -14.40
N ARG A 52 29.50 -6.39 -15.74
CA ARG A 52 30.71 -6.23 -16.56
C ARG A 52 30.92 -4.80 -17.06
N ALA A 53 29.91 -3.94 -16.94
CA ALA A 53 29.98 -2.54 -17.33
C ALA A 53 30.02 -1.62 -16.11
N SER A 54 30.56 -0.41 -16.26
CA SER A 54 30.44 0.64 -15.25
C SER A 54 29.05 1.27 -15.36
N PRO A 55 28.11 1.03 -14.43
CA PRO A 55 26.77 1.59 -14.52
C PRO A 55 26.80 3.12 -14.43
N SER A 56 25.94 3.77 -15.20
CA SER A 56 25.73 5.21 -15.09
C SER A 56 25.13 5.60 -13.73
N VAL A 57 25.31 6.85 -13.32
CA VAL A 57 24.71 7.39 -12.08
C VAL A 57 23.18 7.26 -12.10
N GLN A 58 22.56 7.44 -13.27
CA GLN A 58 21.12 7.30 -13.44
C GLN A 58 20.66 5.85 -13.22
N GLU A 59 21.36 4.87 -13.78
CA GLU A 59 21.03 3.45 -13.59
C GLU A 59 21.16 3.03 -12.13
N LEU A 60 22.22 3.50 -11.46
CA LEU A 60 22.40 3.26 -10.03
C LEU A 60 21.28 3.89 -9.21
N ALA A 61 20.89 5.14 -9.52
CA ALA A 61 19.79 5.82 -8.85
C ALA A 61 18.46 5.07 -9.03
N VAL A 62 18.14 4.63 -10.26
CA VAL A 62 16.94 3.83 -10.54
C VAL A 62 16.99 2.51 -9.78
N ALA A 63 18.12 1.81 -9.77
CA ALA A 63 18.26 0.56 -9.03
C ALA A 63 18.06 0.74 -7.51
N ILE A 64 18.60 1.81 -6.92
CA ILE A 64 18.39 2.13 -5.50
C ILE A 64 16.91 2.40 -5.22
N VAL A 65 16.24 3.18 -6.07
CA VAL A 65 14.80 3.46 -5.93
C VAL A 65 13.98 2.18 -6.03
N LEU A 66 14.29 1.31 -6.98
CA LEU A 66 13.62 0.02 -7.15
C LEU A 66 13.86 -0.90 -5.96
N TYR A 67 15.10 -0.98 -5.46
CA TYR A 67 15.44 -1.73 -4.25
C TYR A 67 14.59 -1.26 -3.08
N VAL A 68 14.58 0.04 -2.80
CA VAL A 68 13.79 0.60 -1.70
C VAL A 68 12.30 0.33 -1.90
N LEU A 69 11.76 0.48 -3.11
CA LEU A 69 10.35 0.21 -3.40
C LEU A 69 9.97 -1.25 -3.15
N ILE A 70 10.80 -2.19 -3.60
CA ILE A 70 10.60 -3.63 -3.43
C ILE A 70 10.69 -3.99 -1.94
N GLN A 71 11.74 -3.54 -1.24
CA GLN A 71 11.91 -3.76 0.19
C GLN A 71 10.75 -3.16 0.99
N TRP A 72 10.31 -1.95 0.64
CA TRP A 72 9.20 -1.29 1.29
C TRP A 72 7.89 -2.08 1.10
N SER A 73 7.72 -2.68 -0.09
CA SER A 73 6.56 -3.52 -0.40
C SER A 73 6.53 -4.77 0.48
N TRP A 74 7.68 -5.44 0.60
CA TRP A 74 7.84 -6.65 1.39
C TRP A 74 7.70 -6.39 2.91
N ILE A 75 8.43 -5.40 3.45
CA ILE A 75 8.42 -5.07 4.90
C ILE A 75 7.01 -4.77 5.41
N GLY A 76 6.19 -4.09 4.62
CA GLY A 76 4.81 -3.79 5.00
C GLY A 76 3.98 -5.04 5.26
N GLN A 77 4.14 -6.07 4.43
CA GLN A 77 3.46 -7.35 4.60
C GLN A 77 4.05 -8.13 5.78
N SER A 78 5.39 -8.26 5.85
CA SER A 78 6.05 -8.97 6.94
C SER A 78 5.67 -8.43 8.32
N PHE A 79 5.51 -7.11 8.47
CA PHE A 79 5.03 -6.49 9.70
C PHE A 79 3.56 -6.78 10.01
N TYR A 80 2.71 -6.87 8.98
CA TYR A 80 1.32 -7.25 9.17
C TYR A 80 1.21 -8.72 9.61
N ASP A 81 1.85 -9.64 8.90
CA ASP A 81 1.78 -11.08 9.15
C ASP A 81 2.37 -11.44 10.52
N THR A 82 3.53 -10.86 10.86
CA THR A 82 4.17 -11.06 12.17
C THR A 82 3.27 -10.59 13.33
N ARG A 83 2.39 -9.62 13.08
CA ARG A 83 1.59 -8.99 14.14
C ARG A 83 0.23 -9.64 14.34
N TYR A 84 -0.42 -10.05 13.26
CA TYR A 84 -1.82 -10.48 13.31
C TYR A 84 -2.05 -11.95 12.99
N ASP A 85 -1.03 -12.65 12.48
CA ASP A 85 -1.03 -14.08 12.11
C ASP A 85 -2.41 -14.62 11.67
N PRO A 86 -2.97 -14.05 10.59
CA PRO A 86 -4.34 -14.35 10.19
C PRO A 86 -4.45 -15.71 9.49
N ASP A 87 -5.36 -16.55 9.98
CA ASP A 87 -5.56 -17.91 9.43
C ASP A 87 -6.91 -18.04 8.70
N ASP A 88 -7.24 -17.04 7.89
CA ASP A 88 -8.54 -16.96 7.22
C ASP A 88 -8.44 -16.90 5.69
N THR A 89 -9.47 -17.41 5.01
CA THR A 89 -9.51 -17.50 3.55
C THR A 89 -9.42 -16.13 2.86
N LEU A 90 -9.99 -15.07 3.43
CA LEU A 90 -9.90 -13.75 2.83
C LEU A 90 -8.46 -13.22 2.90
N HIS A 91 -7.72 -13.47 3.98
CA HIS A 91 -6.30 -13.14 4.03
C HIS A 91 -5.52 -13.92 2.96
N GLN A 92 -5.74 -15.22 2.84
CA GLN A 92 -5.08 -16.05 1.81
C GLN A 92 -5.35 -15.53 0.38
N LEU A 93 -6.60 -15.16 0.08
CA LEU A 93 -6.96 -14.57 -1.22
C LEU A 93 -6.26 -13.22 -1.45
N LEU A 94 -6.16 -12.38 -0.43
CA LEU A 94 -5.47 -11.10 -0.52
C LEU A 94 -3.94 -11.27 -0.67
N VAL A 95 -3.33 -12.27 -0.03
CA VAL A 95 -1.91 -12.62 -0.22
C VAL A 95 -1.68 -13.17 -1.64
N LEU A 96 -2.57 -14.02 -2.16
CA LEU A 96 -2.51 -14.48 -3.55
C LEU A 96 -2.58 -13.31 -4.54
N ALA A 97 -3.52 -12.38 -4.34
CA ALA A 97 -3.62 -11.17 -5.16
C ALA A 97 -2.36 -10.29 -5.04
N ALA A 98 -1.83 -10.11 -3.83
CA ALA A 98 -0.58 -9.40 -3.61
C ALA A 98 0.61 -10.10 -4.29
N THR A 99 0.61 -11.43 -4.36
CA THR A 99 1.65 -12.21 -5.06
C THR A 99 1.63 -11.95 -6.57
N VAL A 100 0.44 -11.84 -7.17
CA VAL A 100 0.30 -11.41 -8.57
C VAL A 100 0.84 -9.99 -8.76
N GLY A 101 0.54 -9.08 -7.83
CA GLY A 101 1.10 -7.72 -7.83
C GLY A 101 2.62 -7.70 -7.72
N ALA A 102 3.19 -8.54 -6.86
CA ALA A 102 4.63 -8.72 -6.71
C ALA A 102 5.27 -9.27 -8.00
N GLY A 103 4.62 -10.24 -8.66
CA GLY A 103 5.04 -10.72 -9.97
C GLY A 103 5.04 -9.63 -11.04
N ALA A 104 4.03 -8.76 -11.05
CA ALA A 104 3.99 -7.60 -11.94
C ALA A 104 5.12 -6.59 -11.63
N ILE A 105 5.46 -6.36 -10.36
CA ILE A 105 6.64 -5.57 -9.98
C ILE A 105 7.91 -6.21 -10.57
N THR A 106 8.12 -7.51 -10.36
CA THR A 106 9.28 -8.26 -10.87
C THR A 106 9.45 -8.10 -12.37
N LEU A 107 8.38 -8.28 -13.14
CA LEU A 107 8.40 -8.13 -14.60
C LEU A 107 8.56 -6.67 -15.04
N GLY A 108 8.08 -5.72 -14.24
CA GLY A 108 8.18 -4.29 -14.48
C GLY A 108 9.57 -3.69 -14.21
N VAL A 109 10.42 -4.36 -13.42
CA VAL A 109 11.76 -3.87 -13.03
C VAL A 109 12.63 -3.51 -14.24
N GLN A 110 12.59 -4.31 -15.31
CA GLN A 110 13.38 -4.05 -16.51
C GLN A 110 12.88 -2.85 -17.32
N GLN A 111 11.61 -2.50 -17.19
CA GLN A 111 10.99 -1.39 -17.94
C GLN A 111 11.16 -0.05 -17.22
N ALA A 112 11.40 -0.05 -15.91
CA ALA A 112 11.55 1.17 -15.12
C ALA A 112 12.59 2.16 -15.73
N PRO A 113 12.35 3.48 -15.63
CA PRO A 113 11.21 4.14 -14.99
C PRO A 113 9.93 4.16 -15.85
N SER A 114 9.95 3.61 -17.07
CA SER A 114 8.79 3.53 -17.94
C SER A 114 8.01 2.22 -17.75
N GLY A 115 6.81 2.15 -18.32
CA GLY A 115 5.95 0.96 -18.26
C GLY A 115 4.98 0.94 -17.07
N LEU A 116 3.93 0.11 -17.22
CA LEU A 116 2.79 0.09 -16.31
C LEU A 116 2.82 -1.06 -15.29
N LEU A 117 3.55 -2.13 -15.57
CA LEU A 117 3.53 -3.33 -14.72
C LEU A 117 4.03 -3.05 -13.30
N LEU A 118 5.08 -2.24 -13.16
CA LEU A 118 5.62 -1.89 -11.85
C LEU A 118 4.64 -1.04 -11.01
N PRO A 119 4.13 0.12 -11.47
CA PRO A 119 3.21 0.91 -10.68
C PRO A 119 1.88 0.18 -10.42
N VAL A 120 1.35 -0.57 -11.40
CA VAL A 120 0.13 -1.37 -11.20
C VAL A 120 0.37 -2.48 -10.17
N GLY A 121 1.47 -3.23 -10.29
CA GLY A 121 1.84 -4.27 -9.34
C GLY A 121 1.99 -3.72 -7.92
N TYR A 122 2.65 -2.57 -7.79
CA TYR A 122 2.78 -1.86 -6.51
C TYR A 122 1.44 -1.48 -5.91
N LEU A 123 0.52 -0.93 -6.71
CA LEU A 123 -0.81 -0.56 -6.25
C LEU A 123 -1.63 -1.79 -5.83
N ILE A 124 -1.48 -2.94 -6.49
CA ILE A 124 -2.13 -4.19 -6.09
C ILE A 124 -1.61 -4.65 -4.72
N VAL A 125 -0.29 -4.72 -4.54
CA VAL A 125 0.34 -5.11 -3.26
C VAL A 125 -0.12 -4.18 -2.13
N ARG A 126 -0.10 -2.86 -2.37
CA ARG A 126 -0.53 -1.87 -1.38
C ARG A 126 -2.02 -1.90 -1.10
N GLY A 127 -2.85 -2.06 -2.13
CA GLY A 127 -4.29 -2.20 -1.97
C GLY A 127 -4.64 -3.37 -1.06
N CYS A 128 -4.01 -4.53 -1.29
CA CYS A 128 -4.20 -5.71 -0.44
C CYS A 128 -3.80 -5.44 1.01
N LEU A 129 -2.61 -4.87 1.24
CA LEU A 129 -2.14 -4.54 2.60
C LEU A 129 -3.06 -3.53 3.31
N LEU A 130 -3.54 -2.50 2.61
CA LEU A 130 -4.47 -1.53 3.18
C LEU A 130 -5.81 -2.17 3.54
N LEU A 131 -6.34 -3.05 2.68
CA LEU A 131 -7.56 -3.81 2.98
C LEU A 131 -7.39 -4.70 4.21
N MET A 132 -6.24 -5.35 4.35
CA MET A 132 -5.90 -6.14 5.54
C MET A 132 -5.92 -5.29 6.82
N TYR A 133 -5.27 -4.12 6.82
CA TYR A 133 -5.32 -3.20 7.97
C TYR A 133 -6.74 -2.64 8.23
N LEU A 134 -7.53 -2.38 7.20
CA LEU A 134 -8.93 -1.97 7.36
C LEU A 134 -9.79 -3.07 8.00
N ARG A 135 -9.54 -4.34 7.68
CA ARG A 135 -10.19 -5.48 8.34
C ARG A 135 -9.90 -5.52 9.83
N VAL A 136 -8.65 -5.25 10.24
CA VAL A 136 -8.28 -5.16 11.66
C VAL A 136 -9.10 -4.10 12.37
N LEU A 137 -9.24 -2.90 11.77
CA LEU A 137 -10.08 -1.84 12.36
C LEU A 137 -11.56 -2.19 12.44
N ALA A 138 -12.07 -2.95 11.47
CA ALA A 138 -13.43 -3.45 11.50
C ALA A 138 -13.65 -4.49 12.62
N ALA A 139 -12.62 -5.31 12.91
CA ALA A 139 -12.65 -6.30 13.97
C ALA A 139 -12.51 -5.69 15.37
N ASP A 140 -11.63 -4.70 15.50
CA ASP A 140 -11.23 -4.08 16.75
C ASP A 140 -10.81 -2.62 16.54
N ARG A 141 -11.71 -1.75 16.94
CA ARG A 141 -11.50 -0.30 16.84
C ARG A 141 -10.47 0.22 17.83
N SER A 142 -10.07 -0.57 18.84
CA SER A 142 -9.05 -0.16 19.81
C SER A 142 -7.63 -0.20 19.25
N ALA A 143 -7.41 -0.96 18.15
CA ALA A 143 -6.14 -0.97 17.43
C ALA A 143 -5.88 0.31 16.61
N TRP A 144 -6.77 1.32 16.69
CA TRP A 144 -6.74 2.52 15.85
C TRP A 144 -5.41 3.25 15.87
N ASP A 145 -4.81 3.50 17.04
CA ASP A 145 -3.61 4.33 17.14
C ASP A 145 -2.45 3.78 16.31
N LEU A 146 -2.32 2.46 16.28
CA LEU A 146 -1.30 1.80 15.47
C LEU A 146 -1.70 1.72 14.00
N VAL A 147 -2.91 1.22 13.73
CA VAL A 147 -3.35 0.95 12.35
C VAL A 147 -3.49 2.25 11.56
N ALA A 148 -3.89 3.35 12.19
CA ALA A 148 -3.99 4.67 11.56
C ALA A 148 -2.63 5.17 11.04
N VAL A 149 -1.53 4.87 11.73
CA VAL A 149 -0.17 5.21 11.26
C VAL A 149 0.15 4.47 9.97
N TYR A 150 -0.11 3.16 9.92
CA TYR A 150 0.16 2.35 8.73
C TYR A 150 -0.77 2.69 7.55
N LEU A 151 -2.06 2.85 7.80
CA LEU A 151 -3.03 3.27 6.78
C LEU A 151 -2.69 4.64 6.20
N THR A 152 -2.32 5.60 7.05
CA THR A 152 -1.92 6.94 6.59
C THR A 152 -0.62 6.88 5.79
N GLY A 153 0.40 6.16 6.30
CA GLY A 153 1.70 6.03 5.66
C GLY A 153 1.61 5.36 4.29
N PHE A 154 1.13 4.11 4.27
CA PHE A 154 1.01 3.34 3.03
C PHE A 154 -0.06 3.90 2.09
N GLY A 155 -1.16 4.44 2.62
CA GLY A 155 -2.23 5.03 1.82
C GLY A 155 -1.78 6.32 1.11
N THR A 156 -1.06 7.20 1.81
CA THR A 156 -0.48 8.41 1.18
C THR A 156 0.49 8.03 0.07
N ASP A 157 1.30 6.98 0.28
CA ASP A 157 2.25 6.54 -0.72
C ASP A 157 1.59 5.94 -1.97
N ALA A 158 0.61 5.04 -1.79
CA ALA A 158 -0.18 4.48 -2.87
C ALA A 158 -0.90 5.58 -3.67
N ALA A 159 -1.51 6.55 -2.97
CA ALA A 159 -2.14 7.70 -3.62
C ALA A 159 -1.14 8.53 -4.43
N ARG A 160 0.08 8.74 -3.94
CA ARG A 160 1.12 9.46 -4.68
C ARG A 160 1.52 8.74 -5.97
N VAL A 161 1.65 7.41 -5.93
CA VAL A 161 1.91 6.59 -7.13
C VAL A 161 0.76 6.72 -8.13
N LEU A 162 -0.48 6.59 -7.66
CA LEU A 162 -1.67 6.69 -8.50
C LEU A 162 -1.80 8.08 -9.14
N LEU A 163 -1.56 9.15 -8.39
CA LEU A 163 -1.63 10.52 -8.90
C LEU A 163 -0.56 10.80 -9.94
N ARG A 164 0.68 10.37 -9.71
CA ARG A 164 1.74 10.48 -10.74
C ARG A 164 1.34 9.76 -12.02
N TRP A 165 0.84 8.53 -11.91
CA TRP A 165 0.34 7.80 -13.07
C TRP A 165 -0.82 8.51 -13.78
N ALA A 166 -1.78 9.04 -13.03
CA ALA A 166 -2.93 9.78 -13.55
C ALA A 166 -2.51 11.03 -14.33
N PHE A 167 -1.51 11.77 -13.86
CA PHE A 167 -0.99 12.95 -14.54
C PHE A 167 -0.03 12.60 -15.69
N ASP A 168 0.88 11.65 -15.48
CA ASP A 168 1.99 11.39 -16.40
C ASP A 168 1.60 10.44 -17.54
N THR A 169 0.66 9.51 -17.30
CA THR A 169 0.25 8.51 -18.30
C THR A 169 -1.11 8.79 -18.90
N LEU A 170 -2.11 9.12 -18.06
CA LEU A 170 -3.47 9.42 -18.54
C LEU A 170 -3.64 10.87 -19.01
N ASP A 171 -2.60 11.69 -18.83
CA ASP A 171 -2.57 13.14 -19.14
C ASP A 171 -3.79 13.89 -18.58
N LEU A 172 -4.25 13.49 -17.38
CA LEU A 172 -5.36 14.18 -16.74
C LEU A 172 -4.93 15.59 -16.37
N SER A 173 -5.78 16.58 -16.64
CA SER A 173 -5.52 17.96 -16.24
C SER A 173 -5.79 18.21 -14.75
N ARG A 174 -6.69 17.42 -14.15
CA ARG A 174 -7.17 17.60 -12.78
C ARG A 174 -7.63 16.29 -12.15
N VAL A 175 -7.38 16.14 -10.86
CA VAL A 175 -7.96 15.09 -10.01
C VAL A 175 -8.83 15.74 -8.93
N GLN A 176 -10.00 15.15 -8.67
CA GLN A 176 -10.96 15.63 -7.67
C GLN A 176 -11.10 14.59 -6.56
N ALA A 177 -11.22 15.04 -5.32
CA ALA A 177 -11.48 14.18 -4.18
C ALA A 177 -12.54 14.81 -3.24
N GLU A 178 -13.36 13.94 -2.65
CA GLU A 178 -14.34 14.31 -1.63
C GLU A 178 -14.00 13.64 -0.31
N THR A 179 -14.16 14.36 0.79
CA THR A 179 -14.04 13.82 2.14
C THR A 179 -15.07 14.46 3.05
N ASP A 180 -15.58 13.71 4.03
CA ASP A 180 -16.38 14.27 5.12
C ASP A 180 -15.56 15.36 5.85
N THR A 181 -16.18 16.50 6.15
CA THR A 181 -15.51 17.61 6.87
C THR A 181 -15.11 17.27 8.29
N ARG A 182 -15.72 16.24 8.91
CA ARG A 182 -15.37 15.70 10.22
C ARG A 182 -14.14 14.79 10.15
N ASN A 183 -13.80 14.27 8.96
CA ASN A 183 -12.68 13.37 8.78
C ASN A 183 -11.37 14.14 8.56
N VAL A 184 -10.83 14.65 9.67
CA VAL A 184 -9.56 15.39 9.72
C VAL A 184 -8.38 14.55 9.20
N ALA A 185 -8.43 13.23 9.35
CA ALA A 185 -7.36 12.34 8.88
C ALA A 185 -7.28 12.31 7.35
N SER A 186 -8.41 12.11 6.66
CA SER A 186 -8.46 12.14 5.19
C SER A 186 -8.11 13.52 4.62
N ALA A 187 -8.57 14.60 5.25
CA ALA A 187 -8.19 15.96 4.88
C ALA A 187 -6.67 16.17 4.93
N ARG A 188 -6.01 15.76 6.01
CA ARG A 188 -4.53 15.84 6.14
C ARG A 188 -3.79 15.02 5.10
N VAL A 189 -4.33 13.88 4.67
CA VAL A 189 -3.73 13.09 3.58
C VAL A 189 -3.82 13.85 2.27
N LEU A 190 -4.98 14.43 1.95
CA LEU A 190 -5.16 15.25 0.74
C LEU A 190 -4.22 16.47 0.71
N GLU A 191 -4.10 17.17 1.85
CA GLU A 191 -3.15 18.28 2.00
C GLU A 191 -1.69 17.84 1.75
N LYS A 192 -1.27 16.70 2.31
CA LYS A 192 0.07 16.14 2.08
C LYS A 192 0.32 15.72 0.63
N LEU A 193 -0.73 15.41 -0.11
CA LEU A 193 -0.68 15.08 -1.54
C LEU A 193 -0.73 16.32 -2.43
N GLY A 194 -0.86 17.52 -1.84
CA GLY A 194 -0.87 18.79 -2.55
C GLY A 194 -2.27 19.23 -3.03
N PHE A 195 -3.34 18.56 -2.62
CA PHE A 195 -4.69 19.00 -2.94
C PHE A 195 -5.01 20.31 -2.21
N VAL A 196 -5.72 21.20 -2.90
CA VAL A 196 -6.26 22.44 -2.35
C VAL A 196 -7.75 22.24 -2.07
N ARG A 197 -8.20 22.70 -0.90
CA ARG A 197 -9.62 22.67 -0.53
C ARG A 197 -10.34 23.86 -1.16
N GLU A 198 -11.30 23.56 -2.02
CA GLU A 198 -11.99 24.56 -2.85
C GLU A 198 -13.37 24.93 -2.28
N GLY A 199 -13.95 24.06 -1.43
CA GLY A 199 -15.24 24.38 -0.80
C GLY A 199 -15.80 23.33 0.16
N LYS A 200 -17.03 23.60 0.62
CA LYS A 200 -17.90 22.65 1.34
C LYS A 200 -19.18 22.47 0.52
N LEU A 201 -19.51 21.23 0.16
CA LEU A 201 -20.81 20.87 -0.41
C LEU A 201 -21.84 20.82 0.75
N ARG A 202 -22.97 21.52 0.57
CA ARG A 202 -24.14 21.42 1.45
C ARG A 202 -25.17 20.55 0.73
N GLU A 203 -25.38 19.34 1.23
CA GLU A 203 -26.57 18.55 0.88
C GLU A 203 -27.52 18.51 2.08
N ASP A 204 -28.81 18.46 1.78
CA ASP A 204 -29.93 19.00 2.57
C ASP A 204 -30.17 18.43 3.97
N CYS A 205 -29.41 17.45 4.46
CA CYS A 205 -29.48 17.06 5.87
C CYS A 205 -28.15 16.41 6.34
N ALA A 206 -27.44 17.11 7.23
CA ALA A 206 -26.49 16.60 8.22
C ALA A 206 -25.06 16.13 7.82
N GLU A 207 -24.64 16.10 6.55
CA GLU A 207 -23.24 15.77 6.21
C GLU A 207 -22.57 16.83 5.31
N LEU A 208 -21.74 17.68 5.93
CA LEU A 208 -20.88 18.61 5.19
C LEU A 208 -19.71 17.83 4.58
N ARG A 209 -19.65 17.72 3.25
CA ARG A 209 -18.49 17.21 2.51
C ARG A 209 -17.57 18.35 2.11
N ALA A 210 -16.26 18.17 2.21
CA ALA A 210 -15.26 19.07 1.66
C ALA A 210 -14.84 18.58 0.27
N PHE A 211 -14.76 19.53 -0.66
CA PHE A 211 -14.34 19.30 -2.03
C PHE A 211 -12.90 19.76 -2.24
N TRP A 212 -12.08 18.92 -2.85
CA TRP A 212 -10.63 19.11 -3.01
C TRP A 212 -10.22 18.91 -4.46
N LEU A 213 -9.34 19.80 -4.94
CA LEU A 213 -8.80 19.76 -6.28
C LEU A 213 -7.28 19.68 -6.27
N LEU A 214 -6.74 18.86 -7.18
CA LEU A 214 -5.33 18.83 -7.52
C LEU A 214 -5.17 19.08 -9.01
N TRP A 215 -4.38 20.08 -9.35
CA TRP A 215 -4.12 20.52 -10.71
C TRP A 215 -2.70 20.13 -11.13
N ARG A 216 -2.52 19.72 -12.38
CA ARG A 216 -1.21 19.73 -13.02
C ARG A 216 -0.94 21.18 -13.46
N LEU A 217 0.09 21.84 -12.91
CA LEU A 217 0.53 23.12 -13.47
C LEU A 217 0.93 22.89 -14.93
N PRO A 218 0.47 23.70 -15.90
CA PRO A 218 0.96 23.59 -17.27
C PRO A 218 2.47 23.82 -17.25
N GLY A 219 3.24 22.86 -17.78
CA GLY A 219 4.69 22.99 -17.91
C GLY A 219 5.06 24.22 -18.74
N PRO A 220 6.27 24.79 -18.56
CA PRO A 220 6.71 25.90 -19.41
C PRO A 220 6.67 25.44 -20.88
N ARG A 221 6.01 26.25 -21.71
CA ARG A 221 5.98 26.08 -23.18
C ARG A 221 7.34 26.36 -23.79
#